data_AF-A0A7K4FU05-F1
#
_entry.id   AF-A0A7K4FU05-F1
#
_cell.length_a   1.000
_cell.length_b   1.000
_cell.length_c   1.000
_cell.angle_alpha   90.00
_cell.angle_beta   90.00
_cell.angle_gamma   90.00
#
_symmetry.space_group_name_H-M   'P 1'
#
loop_
_entity.id
_entity.type
_entity.pdbx_description
1 polymer ?
#
loop_
_entity_poly.entity_id
_entity_poly.type
_entity_poly.pdbx_seq_one_letter_code
_entity_poly.pdbx_strand_id
1 'polypeptide(L)'
;MRVVYSAFAVSSESGSPLDVGQQLSIGIIKATEGLKLRSATIVGWPFLLFKLEDTQGFLCFDETANLSVNVKKTILQDYNRVIDRLSSIDSDHEFIETISKIPWGEVKGDENIAIRGLIPYDITSVINKPSPQLPLLVLKRNIDIYQVQAEIDDIKRISQTIDNEIRNIGNTIDRIKAVGEIFAGKLAKYQNNVEEKFMKLISAERSGLDKVVSSFKVDLYRQVKEKSEDYIKKIVEMEGVISRAELDYRSGKITKGPLNALLQSKSKLYEEYNKSLEQVKEPYFSKVDLIINKIKELDDRRQQEINEIKHKIENIRKNVDWVISNLERLKESKRSELAFITDMSRRTIY
;
A
#
# COMPACT_ATOMS: atom_id res chain seq x y z
N MET A 1 -50.76 -26.21 -7.36
CA MET A 1 -50.75 -26.41 -5.90
C MET A 1 -50.78 -25.03 -5.26
N ARG A 2 -51.84 -24.65 -4.54
CA ARG A 2 -51.92 -23.32 -3.89
C ARG A 2 -51.29 -23.43 -2.50
N VAL A 3 -50.14 -22.79 -2.32
CA VAL A 3 -49.51 -22.64 -1.01
C VAL A 3 -50.25 -21.53 -0.27
N VAL A 4 -50.76 -21.83 0.92
CA VAL A 4 -51.44 -20.86 1.79
C VAL A 4 -50.46 -20.47 2.88
N TYR A 5 -50.17 -19.17 2.98
CA TYR A 5 -49.37 -18.61 4.06
C TYR A 5 -50.32 -18.14 5.17
N SER A 6 -50.15 -18.64 6.39
CA SER A 6 -50.96 -18.24 7.55
C SER A 6 -50.18 -17.26 8.43
N ALA A 7 -50.84 -16.17 8.83
CA ALA A 7 -50.30 -15.23 9.80
C ALA A 7 -50.51 -15.73 11.24
N PHE A 8 -49.51 -15.55 12.11
CA PHE A 8 -49.57 -15.90 13.54
C PHE A 8 -50.51 -14.94 14.29
N ALA A 9 -51.45 -15.48 15.06
CA ALA A 9 -52.44 -14.70 15.83
C ALA A 9 -52.02 -14.51 17.29
N VAL A 10 -52.53 -13.48 17.96
CA VAL A 10 -52.27 -13.22 19.39
C VAL A 10 -53.58 -13.21 20.16
N SER A 11 -53.53 -13.54 21.45
CA SER A 11 -54.66 -13.47 22.37
C SER A 11 -55.17 -12.03 22.49
N SER A 12 -56.47 -11.84 22.36
CA SER A 12 -57.11 -10.52 22.52
C SER A 12 -57.07 -10.00 23.96
N GLU A 13 -56.90 -10.88 24.94
CA GLU A 13 -56.89 -10.51 26.37
C GLU A 13 -55.47 -10.18 26.88
N SER A 14 -54.44 -10.83 26.34
CA SER A 14 -53.06 -10.71 26.84
C SER A 14 -52.05 -10.18 25.84
N GLY A 15 -52.39 -10.11 24.54
CA GLY A 15 -51.45 -9.75 23.47
C GLY A 15 -50.37 -10.81 23.19
N SER A 16 -50.37 -11.92 23.93
CA SER A 16 -49.41 -13.01 23.80
C SER A 16 -49.74 -13.92 22.60
N PRO A 17 -48.75 -14.55 21.96
CA PRO A 17 -48.99 -15.56 20.93
C PRO A 17 -49.86 -16.70 21.49
N LEU A 18 -50.89 -17.12 20.74
CA LEU A 18 -51.70 -18.29 21.07
C LEU A 18 -50.84 -19.57 21.06
N ASP A 19 -51.28 -20.60 21.80
CA ASP A 19 -50.59 -21.89 21.81
C ASP A 19 -50.59 -22.57 20.43
N VAL A 20 -49.66 -23.50 20.21
CA VAL A 20 -49.45 -24.12 18.88
C VAL A 20 -50.71 -24.82 18.35
N GLY A 21 -51.50 -25.46 19.21
CA GLY A 21 -52.74 -26.11 18.81
C GLY A 21 -53.80 -25.11 18.36
N GLN A 22 -53.91 -23.98 19.06
CA GLN A 22 -54.81 -22.88 18.71
C GLN A 22 -54.38 -22.14 17.43
N GLN A 23 -53.08 -21.88 17.26
CA GLN A 23 -52.52 -21.28 16.04
C GLN A 23 -52.78 -22.14 14.81
N LEU A 24 -52.54 -23.45 14.93
CA LEU A 24 -52.79 -24.42 13.86
C LEU A 24 -54.29 -24.53 13.55
N SER A 25 -55.15 -24.53 14.58
CA SER A 25 -56.60 -24.56 14.39
C SER A 25 -57.12 -23.32 13.66
N ILE A 26 -56.63 -22.14 14.00
CA ILE A 26 -56.97 -20.88 13.30
C ILE A 26 -56.46 -20.90 11.86
N GLY A 27 -55.23 -21.39 11.63
CA GLY A 27 -54.66 -21.56 10.30
C GLY A 27 -55.45 -22.52 9.43
N ILE A 28 -55.91 -23.65 9.99
CA ILE A 28 -56.75 -24.64 9.31
C ILE A 28 -58.12 -24.05 9.00
N ILE A 29 -58.78 -23.39 9.95
CA ILE A 29 -60.11 -22.78 9.76
C ILE A 29 -60.07 -21.71 8.66
N LYS A 30 -59.07 -20.80 8.69
CA LYS A 30 -58.90 -19.77 7.64
C LYS A 30 -58.55 -20.34 6.29
N ALA A 31 -57.68 -21.36 6.23
CA ALA A 31 -57.29 -21.99 4.97
C ALA A 31 -58.43 -22.82 4.33
N THR A 32 -59.50 -23.11 5.08
CA THR A 32 -60.57 -24.03 4.67
C THR A 32 -61.96 -23.38 4.68
N GLU A 33 -62.02 -22.07 4.87
CA GLU A 33 -63.25 -21.29 4.83
C GLU A 33 -63.95 -21.51 3.47
N GLY A 34 -65.12 -22.16 3.51
CA GLY A 34 -65.90 -22.54 2.32
C GLY A 34 -65.69 -23.97 1.78
N LEU A 35 -64.80 -24.77 2.36
CA LEU A 35 -64.53 -26.15 1.94
C LEU A 35 -65.00 -27.17 3.01
N LYS A 36 -65.78 -28.18 2.60
CA LYS A 36 -66.11 -29.33 3.47
C LYS A 36 -64.91 -30.27 3.58
N LEU A 37 -64.10 -30.11 4.63
CA LEU A 37 -63.03 -31.04 4.98
C LEU A 37 -63.60 -32.36 5.51
N ARG A 38 -63.16 -33.49 4.94
CA ARG A 38 -63.45 -34.85 5.46
C ARG A 38 -62.37 -35.38 6.40
N SER A 39 -61.12 -34.92 6.26
CA SER A 39 -60.00 -35.23 7.16
C SER A 39 -58.87 -34.22 6.97
N ALA A 40 -58.09 -33.97 8.02
CA ALA A 40 -56.82 -33.24 7.96
C ALA A 40 -55.74 -34.08 8.64
N THR A 41 -54.52 -34.08 8.09
CA THR A 41 -53.40 -34.85 8.62
C THR A 41 -52.19 -33.96 8.69
N ILE A 42 -51.53 -33.92 9.85
CA ILE A 42 -50.28 -33.18 10.01
C ILE A 42 -49.16 -34.14 9.66
N VAL A 43 -48.22 -33.68 8.85
CA VAL A 43 -47.10 -34.49 8.39
C VAL A 43 -45.91 -34.20 9.30
N GLY A 44 -45.44 -35.21 10.04
CA GLY A 44 -44.23 -35.12 10.85
C GLY A 44 -42.99 -35.16 9.96
N TRP A 45 -42.03 -34.29 10.25
CA TRP A 45 -40.76 -34.24 9.52
C TRP A 45 -39.73 -35.16 10.21
N PRO A 46 -39.21 -36.18 9.52
CA PRO A 46 -38.23 -37.07 10.11
C PRO A 46 -36.87 -36.34 10.16
N PHE A 47 -36.40 -36.07 11.38
CA PHE A 47 -35.10 -35.45 11.64
C PHE A 47 -34.16 -36.47 12.27
N LEU A 48 -32.91 -36.49 11.79
CA LEU A 48 -31.81 -37.23 12.39
C LEU A 48 -30.86 -36.25 13.06
N LEU A 49 -30.61 -36.46 14.35
CA LEU A 49 -29.56 -35.75 15.09
C LEU A 49 -28.30 -36.60 15.10
N PHE A 50 -27.21 -36.05 14.58
CA PHE A 50 -25.91 -36.69 14.55
C PHE A 50 -24.94 -35.94 15.46
N LYS A 51 -24.37 -36.64 16.45
CA LYS A 51 -23.38 -36.06 17.35
C LYS A 51 -21.99 -36.13 16.71
N LEU A 52 -21.31 -35.00 16.62
CA LEU A 52 -19.92 -34.94 16.18
C LEU A 52 -19.00 -35.21 17.36
N GLU A 53 -18.18 -36.25 17.27
CA GLU A 53 -17.26 -36.65 18.34
C GLU A 53 -16.20 -35.58 18.61
N ASP A 54 -15.66 -34.97 17.55
CA ASP A 54 -14.54 -34.01 17.61
C ASP A 54 -14.93 -32.67 18.27
N THR A 55 -16.16 -32.21 18.05
CA THR A 55 -16.62 -30.89 18.51
C THR A 55 -17.63 -30.97 19.66
N GLN A 56 -18.09 -32.19 20.00
CA GLN A 56 -19.22 -32.45 20.89
C GLN A 56 -20.52 -31.74 20.47
N GLY A 57 -20.58 -31.20 19.25
CA GLY A 57 -21.75 -30.53 18.68
C GLY A 57 -22.70 -31.52 18.01
N PHE A 58 -23.87 -31.02 17.61
CA PHE A 58 -24.88 -31.80 16.90
C PHE A 58 -25.16 -31.19 15.52
N LEU A 59 -25.32 -32.07 14.54
CA LEU A 59 -25.87 -31.74 13.22
C LEU A 59 -27.28 -32.31 13.11
N CYS A 60 -28.17 -31.55 12.47
CA CYS A 60 -29.52 -32.01 12.20
C CYS A 60 -29.72 -32.23 10.70
N PHE A 61 -30.23 -33.41 10.35
CA PHE A 61 -30.53 -33.81 8.98
C PHE A 61 -32.02 -34.08 8.81
N ASP A 62 -32.61 -33.53 7.75
CA ASP A 62 -33.86 -33.93 7.14
C ASP A 62 -33.69 -35.31 6.48
N GLU A 63 -34.28 -36.35 7.09
CA GLU A 63 -34.22 -37.72 6.58
C GLU A 63 -35.00 -37.90 5.27
N THR A 64 -35.73 -36.90 4.77
CA THR A 64 -36.46 -36.95 3.49
C THR A 64 -35.61 -36.58 2.28
N ALA A 65 -34.42 -35.99 2.50
CA ALA A 65 -33.48 -35.53 1.46
C ALA A 65 -34.00 -34.41 0.54
N ASN A 66 -35.06 -33.71 0.96
CA ASN A 66 -35.68 -32.62 0.21
C ASN A 66 -35.07 -31.27 0.54
N LEU A 67 -34.45 -31.13 1.71
CA LEU A 67 -33.66 -29.96 2.07
C LEU A 67 -32.21 -30.13 1.64
N SER A 68 -31.58 -29.02 1.28
CA SER A 68 -30.14 -28.95 1.02
C SER A 68 -29.62 -27.58 1.40
N VAL A 69 -28.41 -27.54 1.94
CA VAL A 69 -27.71 -26.29 2.26
C VAL A 69 -26.61 -26.08 1.23
N ASN A 70 -26.59 -24.89 0.62
CA ASN A 70 -25.52 -24.54 -0.29
C ASN A 70 -24.40 -23.85 0.49
N VAL A 71 -23.22 -24.46 0.50
CA VAL A 71 -21.98 -23.85 0.95
C VAL A 71 -21.33 -23.20 -0.25
N LYS A 72 -21.23 -21.88 -0.23
CA LYS A 72 -20.50 -21.11 -1.23
C LYS A 72 -19.03 -21.03 -0.81
N LYS A 73 -18.14 -21.58 -1.64
CA LYS A 73 -16.69 -21.55 -1.46
C LYS A 73 -16.05 -20.73 -2.57
N THR A 74 -15.27 -19.71 -2.21
CA THR A 74 -14.51 -18.95 -3.23
C THR A 74 -13.30 -19.75 -3.73
N ILE A 75 -12.96 -19.63 -5.01
CA ILE A 75 -11.77 -20.27 -5.60
C ILE A 75 -10.65 -19.25 -5.69
N LEU A 76 -9.52 -19.56 -5.07
CA LEU A 76 -8.36 -18.66 -5.02
C LEU A 76 -7.46 -18.76 -6.25
N GLN A 77 -6.66 -17.73 -6.47
CA GLN A 77 -5.53 -17.78 -7.39
C GLN A 77 -4.40 -18.65 -6.83
N ASP A 78 -3.54 -19.14 -7.72
CA ASP A 78 -2.32 -19.86 -7.31
C ASP A 78 -1.24 -18.85 -6.92
N TYR A 79 -1.36 -18.35 -5.70
CA TYR A 79 -0.47 -17.32 -5.17
C TYR A 79 0.98 -17.80 -5.03
N ASN A 80 1.21 -19.11 -4.86
CA ASN A 80 2.56 -19.67 -4.83
C ASN A 80 3.26 -19.46 -6.18
N ARG A 81 2.59 -19.83 -7.28
CA ARG A 81 3.12 -19.62 -8.63
C ARG A 81 3.33 -18.14 -8.95
N VAL A 82 2.46 -17.28 -8.46
CA VAL A 82 2.59 -15.82 -8.64
C VAL A 82 3.83 -15.30 -7.91
N ILE A 83 4.05 -15.70 -6.66
CA ILE A 83 5.23 -15.29 -5.89
C ILE A 83 6.51 -15.84 -6.53
N ASP A 84 6.52 -17.10 -6.95
CA ASP A 84 7.71 -17.69 -7.58
C ASP A 84 8.17 -16.87 -8.79
N ARG A 85 7.21 -16.38 -9.59
CA ARG A 85 7.49 -15.46 -10.71
C ARG A 85 8.04 -14.12 -10.25
N LEU A 86 7.47 -13.54 -9.18
CA LEU A 86 7.97 -12.28 -8.62
C LEU A 86 9.39 -12.42 -8.05
N SER A 87 9.69 -13.57 -7.42
CA SER A 87 11.01 -13.87 -6.88
C SER A 87 12.07 -14.07 -7.96
N SER A 88 11.68 -14.43 -9.19
CA SER A 88 12.61 -14.59 -10.31
C SER A 88 12.92 -13.29 -11.07
N ILE A 89 12.28 -12.17 -10.71
CA ILE A 89 12.55 -10.89 -11.36
C ILE A 89 13.87 -10.32 -10.86
N ASP A 90 14.71 -9.84 -11.78
CA ASP A 90 16.01 -9.24 -11.43
C ASP A 90 15.96 -7.70 -11.38
N SER A 91 15.02 -7.08 -12.08
CA SER A 91 14.89 -5.62 -12.22
C SER A 91 13.86 -5.01 -11.27
N ASP A 92 14.24 -3.95 -10.55
CA ASP A 92 13.34 -3.25 -9.64
C ASP A 92 12.11 -2.66 -10.38
N HIS A 93 12.32 -2.16 -11.61
CA HIS A 93 11.23 -1.60 -12.41
C HIS A 93 10.24 -2.69 -12.83
N GLU A 94 10.75 -3.81 -13.31
CA GLU A 94 9.93 -4.94 -13.72
C GLU A 94 9.16 -5.53 -12.53
N PHE A 95 9.80 -5.55 -11.35
CA PHE A 95 9.15 -5.98 -10.12
C PHE A 95 7.97 -5.07 -9.76
N ILE A 96 8.19 -3.75 -9.72
CA ILE A 96 7.15 -2.74 -9.43
C ILE A 96 5.98 -2.83 -10.43
N GLU A 97 6.29 -2.99 -11.71
CA GLU A 97 5.27 -3.09 -12.75
C GLU A 97 4.49 -4.41 -12.68
N THR A 98 5.17 -5.52 -12.38
CA THR A 98 4.52 -6.83 -12.29
C THR A 98 3.66 -6.95 -11.05
N ILE A 99 4.17 -6.53 -9.89
CA ILE A 99 3.43 -6.63 -8.62
C ILE A 99 2.13 -5.82 -8.64
N SER A 100 2.12 -4.66 -9.33
CA SER A 100 0.95 -3.78 -9.43
C SER A 100 -0.11 -4.26 -10.42
N LYS A 101 0.26 -5.05 -11.43
CA LYS A 101 -0.68 -5.59 -12.44
C LYS A 101 -1.40 -6.86 -11.99
N ILE A 102 -0.88 -7.55 -10.98
CA ILE A 102 -1.51 -8.77 -10.47
C ILE A 102 -2.80 -8.36 -9.73
N PRO A 103 -3.95 -9.01 -10.02
CA PRO A 103 -5.20 -8.73 -9.35
C PRO A 103 -5.23 -9.37 -7.95
N TRP A 104 -4.53 -8.77 -6.99
CA TRP A 104 -4.48 -9.26 -5.61
C TRP A 104 -5.83 -9.16 -4.93
N GLY A 105 -6.24 -10.24 -4.27
CA GLY A 105 -7.55 -10.28 -3.60
C GLY A 105 -8.71 -10.66 -4.51
N GLU A 106 -8.51 -10.76 -5.82
CA GLU A 106 -9.55 -11.27 -6.73
C GLU A 106 -9.65 -12.79 -6.66
N VAL A 107 -10.89 -13.28 -6.63
CA VAL A 107 -11.22 -14.70 -6.68
C VAL A 107 -11.37 -15.15 -8.13
N LYS A 108 -10.95 -16.38 -8.44
CA LYS A 108 -11.10 -16.97 -9.78
C LYS A 108 -12.55 -17.34 -10.11
N GLY A 109 -13.37 -17.53 -9.08
CA GLY A 109 -14.75 -17.94 -9.20
C GLY A 109 -15.27 -18.46 -7.88
N ASP A 110 -16.46 -19.02 -7.92
CA ASP A 110 -17.14 -19.59 -6.78
C ASP A 110 -17.56 -21.03 -7.08
N GLU A 111 -17.45 -21.90 -6.09
CA GLU A 111 -17.97 -23.26 -6.09
C GLU A 111 -19.14 -23.32 -5.10
N ASN A 112 -20.29 -23.82 -5.56
CA ASN A 112 -21.45 -24.06 -4.69
C ASN A 112 -21.54 -25.56 -4.42
N ILE A 113 -21.40 -25.93 -3.16
CA ILE A 113 -21.47 -27.32 -2.71
C ILE A 113 -22.80 -27.50 -1.96
N ALA A 114 -23.68 -28.33 -2.50
CA ALA A 114 -24.96 -28.64 -1.89
C ALA A 114 -24.80 -29.80 -0.91
N ILE A 115 -24.94 -29.54 0.39
CA ILE A 115 -24.98 -30.55 1.43
C ILE A 115 -26.42 -31.02 1.58
N ARG A 116 -26.67 -32.30 1.31
CA ARG A 116 -28.03 -32.83 1.27
C ARG A 116 -28.55 -33.16 2.66
N GLY A 117 -29.82 -32.86 2.90
CA GLY A 117 -30.51 -33.13 4.16
C GLY A 117 -30.09 -32.22 5.31
N LEU A 118 -28.95 -31.52 5.26
CA LEU A 118 -28.53 -30.65 6.36
C LEU A 118 -29.56 -29.54 6.63
N ILE A 119 -29.82 -29.26 7.90
CA ILE A 119 -30.66 -28.15 8.33
C ILE A 119 -29.75 -27.06 8.90
N PRO A 120 -29.64 -25.89 8.25
CA PRO A 120 -28.70 -24.84 8.63
C PRO A 120 -29.31 -23.90 9.67
N TYR A 121 -30.35 -24.31 10.39
CA TYR A 121 -31.09 -23.50 11.36
C TYR A 121 -31.14 -24.23 12.70
N ASP A 122 -31.12 -23.46 13.78
CA ASP A 122 -31.36 -24.01 15.11
C ASP A 122 -32.83 -24.39 15.25
N ILE A 123 -33.09 -25.70 15.38
CA ILE A 123 -34.44 -26.24 15.56
C ILE A 123 -34.74 -26.63 17.02
N THR A 124 -33.92 -26.22 18.00
CA THR A 124 -34.13 -26.47 19.45
C THR A 124 -35.57 -26.21 19.87
N SER A 125 -36.07 -25.04 19.51
CA SER A 125 -37.41 -24.56 19.87
C SER A 125 -38.54 -25.41 19.28
N VAL A 126 -38.28 -26.12 18.19
CA VAL A 126 -39.22 -27.00 17.49
C VAL A 126 -39.22 -28.40 18.13
N ILE A 127 -38.04 -28.91 18.54
CA ILE A 127 -37.92 -30.22 19.20
C ILE A 127 -38.52 -30.21 20.60
N ASN A 128 -38.36 -29.11 21.36
CA ASN A 128 -38.79 -29.03 22.76
C ASN A 128 -40.30 -28.79 22.98
N LYS A 129 -41.12 -28.76 21.92
CA LYS A 129 -42.59 -28.62 22.01
C LYS A 129 -43.35 -29.67 21.18
N PRO A 130 -43.21 -30.98 21.48
CA PRO A 130 -43.97 -32.00 20.77
C PRO A 130 -45.47 -31.85 21.10
N SER A 131 -46.32 -31.69 20.09
CA SER A 131 -47.78 -31.72 20.26
C SER A 131 -48.27 -33.17 20.28
N PRO A 132 -48.83 -33.69 21.39
CA PRO A 132 -49.18 -35.11 21.51
C PRO A 132 -50.51 -35.50 20.83
N GLN A 133 -51.27 -34.53 20.28
CA GLN A 133 -52.70 -34.71 20.00
C GLN A 133 -53.09 -34.72 18.52
N LEU A 134 -52.14 -34.69 17.59
CA LEU A 134 -52.44 -34.64 16.16
C LEU A 134 -52.04 -35.96 15.48
N PRO A 135 -52.87 -36.52 14.59
CA PRO A 135 -52.49 -37.70 13.81
C PRO A 135 -51.35 -37.30 12.87
N LEU A 136 -50.14 -37.70 13.24
CA LEU A 136 -48.92 -37.42 12.49
C LEU A 136 -48.64 -38.53 11.48
N LEU A 137 -48.54 -38.18 10.19
CA LEU A 137 -47.92 -39.05 9.19
C LEU A 137 -46.43 -38.72 9.14
N VAL A 138 -45.59 -39.68 9.52
CA VAL A 138 -44.13 -39.55 9.37
C VAL A 138 -43.77 -39.72 7.89
N LEU A 139 -43.04 -38.76 7.33
CA LEU A 139 -42.53 -38.91 5.96
C LEU A 139 -41.57 -40.10 5.87
N LYS A 140 -41.52 -40.72 4.68
CA LYS A 140 -40.60 -41.82 4.42
C LYS A 140 -39.16 -41.33 4.57
N ARG A 141 -38.37 -42.05 5.37
CA ARG A 141 -36.92 -41.89 5.44
C ARG A 141 -36.30 -42.31 4.11
N ASN A 142 -35.58 -41.40 3.49
CA ASN A 142 -34.87 -41.57 2.24
C ASN A 142 -33.35 -41.44 2.40
N ILE A 143 -32.88 -40.90 3.53
CA ILE A 143 -31.45 -40.83 3.88
C ILE A 143 -31.09 -41.94 4.86
N ASP A 144 -30.00 -42.67 4.59
CA ASP A 144 -29.40 -43.62 5.53
C ASP A 144 -28.20 -43.02 6.29
N ILE A 145 -27.72 -43.72 7.32
CA ILE A 145 -26.62 -43.23 8.15
C ILE A 145 -25.29 -43.12 7.38
N TYR A 146 -25.10 -43.93 6.33
CA TYR A 146 -23.89 -43.88 5.50
C TYR A 146 -23.87 -42.62 4.63
N GLN A 147 -25.02 -42.22 4.10
CA GLN A 147 -25.18 -40.96 3.38
C GLN A 147 -24.94 -39.77 4.30
N VAL A 148 -25.46 -39.78 5.53
CA VAL A 148 -25.15 -38.72 6.51
C VAL A 148 -23.65 -38.65 6.81
N GLN A 149 -22.99 -39.79 6.99
CA GLN A 149 -21.55 -39.82 7.21
C GLN A 149 -20.77 -39.25 6.03
N ALA A 150 -21.17 -39.57 4.78
CA ALA A 150 -20.53 -39.02 3.59
C ALA A 150 -20.66 -37.48 3.52
N GLU A 151 -21.84 -36.92 3.84
CA GLU A 151 -22.04 -35.47 3.91
C GLU A 151 -21.19 -34.82 5.01
N ILE A 152 -21.01 -35.48 6.16
CA ILE A 152 -20.11 -35.02 7.23
C ILE A 152 -18.65 -35.03 6.78
N ASP A 153 -18.21 -36.07 6.08
CA ASP A 153 -16.85 -36.17 5.56
C ASP A 153 -16.58 -35.09 4.51
N ASP A 154 -17.57 -34.78 3.66
CA ASP A 154 -17.51 -33.66 2.73
C ASP A 154 -17.38 -32.31 3.46
N ILE A 155 -18.18 -32.06 4.51
CA ILE A 155 -18.05 -30.87 5.37
C ILE A 155 -16.62 -30.77 5.95
N LYS A 156 -16.09 -31.87 6.50
CA LYS A 156 -14.74 -31.89 7.08
C LYS A 156 -13.68 -31.57 6.01
N ARG A 157 -13.80 -32.16 4.81
CA ARG A 157 -12.89 -31.90 3.69
C ARG A 157 -12.93 -30.44 3.24
N ILE A 158 -14.12 -29.83 3.17
CA ILE A 158 -14.28 -28.42 2.80
C ILE A 158 -13.61 -27.53 3.85
N SER A 159 -13.88 -27.75 5.13
CA SER A 159 -13.25 -27.01 6.23
C SER A 159 -11.73 -27.09 6.19
N GLN A 160 -11.17 -28.30 6.03
CA GLN A 160 -9.73 -28.50 5.90
C GLN A 160 -9.13 -27.77 4.69
N THR A 161 -9.85 -27.75 3.57
CA THR A 161 -9.42 -27.04 2.36
C THR A 161 -9.36 -25.54 2.61
N ILE A 162 -10.40 -24.95 3.20
CA ILE A 162 -10.44 -23.52 3.53
C ILE A 162 -9.35 -23.16 4.55
N ASP A 163 -9.13 -24.00 5.57
CA ASP A 163 -8.05 -23.81 6.54
C ASP A 163 -6.66 -23.79 5.88
N ASN A 164 -6.41 -24.71 4.95
CA ASN A 164 -5.18 -24.75 4.18
C ASN A 164 -5.03 -23.50 3.28
N GLU A 165 -6.11 -23.05 2.67
CA GLU A 165 -6.14 -21.80 1.90
C GLU A 165 -5.79 -20.58 2.76
N ILE A 166 -6.34 -20.47 3.98
CA ILE A 166 -6.02 -19.41 4.96
C ILE A 166 -4.52 -19.42 5.30
N ARG A 167 -3.96 -20.61 5.57
CA ARG A 167 -2.53 -20.77 5.86
C ARG A 167 -1.67 -20.38 4.66
N ASN A 168 -2.07 -20.79 3.45
CA ASN A 168 -1.37 -20.44 2.21
C ASN A 168 -1.38 -18.92 1.95
N ILE A 169 -2.47 -18.22 2.25
CA ILE A 169 -2.50 -16.76 2.19
C ILE A 169 -1.54 -16.15 3.21
N GLY A 170 -1.46 -16.69 4.44
CA GLY A 170 -0.49 -16.26 5.45
C GLY A 170 0.96 -16.42 4.96
N ASN A 171 1.31 -17.59 4.44
CA ASN A 171 2.63 -17.85 3.86
C ASN A 171 2.92 -16.92 2.67
N THR A 172 1.92 -16.64 1.85
CA THR A 172 2.02 -15.71 0.70
C THR A 172 2.38 -14.31 1.17
N ILE A 173 1.72 -13.80 2.23
CA ILE A 173 2.00 -12.50 2.83
C ILE A 173 3.46 -12.41 3.29
N ASP A 174 3.95 -13.42 4.02
CA ASP A 174 5.32 -13.43 4.55
C ASP A 174 6.36 -13.47 3.43
N ARG A 175 6.12 -14.25 2.38
CA ARG A 175 7.00 -14.30 1.20
C ARG A 175 7.03 -12.98 0.44
N ILE A 176 5.89 -12.31 0.27
CA ILE A 176 5.84 -11.01 -0.43
C ILE A 176 6.58 -9.93 0.35
N LYS A 177 6.46 -9.92 1.68
CA LYS A 177 7.27 -9.04 2.54
C LYS A 177 8.77 -9.29 2.31
N ALA A 178 9.19 -10.54 2.35
CA ALA A 178 10.59 -10.91 2.16
C ALA A 178 11.12 -10.49 0.78
N VAL A 179 10.36 -10.73 -0.29
CA VAL A 179 10.73 -10.30 -1.65
C VAL A 179 10.82 -8.77 -1.72
N GLY A 180 9.83 -8.06 -1.19
CA GLY A 180 9.84 -6.60 -1.12
C GLY A 180 11.06 -6.03 -0.40
N GLU A 181 11.46 -6.62 0.72
CA GLU A 181 12.66 -6.21 1.46
C GLU A 181 13.95 -6.49 0.70
N ILE A 182 14.03 -7.59 -0.07
CA ILE A 182 15.19 -7.88 -0.92
C ILE A 182 15.39 -6.77 -1.96
N PHE A 183 14.33 -6.37 -2.66
CA PHE A 183 14.39 -5.28 -3.65
C PHE A 183 14.71 -3.93 -2.99
N ALA A 184 14.06 -3.58 -1.89
CA ALA A 184 14.35 -2.36 -1.14
C ALA A 184 15.80 -2.34 -0.61
N GLY A 185 16.31 -3.48 -0.15
CA GLY A 185 17.69 -3.65 0.33
C GLY A 185 18.73 -3.53 -0.78
N LYS A 186 18.46 -4.08 -1.98
CA LYS A 186 19.30 -3.89 -3.17
C LYS A 186 19.41 -2.40 -3.53
N LEU A 187 18.28 -1.69 -3.57
CA LEU A 187 18.25 -0.24 -3.84
C LEU A 187 18.95 0.58 -2.75
N ALA A 188 18.79 0.23 -1.48
CA ALA A 188 19.49 0.91 -0.38
C ALA A 188 21.02 0.73 -0.47
N LYS A 189 21.50 -0.47 -0.85
CA LYS A 189 22.93 -0.68 -1.13
C LYS A 189 23.39 0.15 -2.33
N TYR A 190 22.59 0.21 -3.39
CA TYR A 190 22.90 1.04 -4.55
C TYR A 190 22.95 2.53 -4.19
N GLN A 191 22.04 3.01 -3.35
CA GLN A 191 22.03 4.38 -2.81
C GLN A 191 23.35 4.72 -2.11
N ASN A 192 23.86 3.82 -1.25
CA ASN A 192 25.14 4.02 -0.57
C ASN A 192 26.31 4.07 -1.56
N ASN A 193 26.31 3.21 -2.58
CA ASN A 193 27.34 3.22 -3.61
C ASN A 193 27.34 4.54 -4.42
N VAL A 194 26.15 5.07 -4.72
CA VAL A 194 25.99 6.38 -5.39
C VAL A 194 26.51 7.50 -4.49
N GLU A 195 26.12 7.52 -3.21
CA GLU A 195 26.58 8.49 -2.23
C GLU A 195 28.12 8.49 -2.11
N GLU A 196 28.72 7.31 -1.93
CA GLU A 196 30.18 7.17 -1.86
C GLU A 196 30.89 7.64 -3.14
N LYS A 197 30.35 7.30 -4.31
CA LYS A 197 30.91 7.71 -5.61
C LYS A 197 30.94 9.23 -5.73
N PHE A 198 29.82 9.91 -5.46
CA PHE A 198 29.76 11.37 -5.57
C PHE A 198 30.58 12.06 -4.49
N MET A 199 30.60 11.56 -3.26
CA MET A 199 31.44 12.11 -2.20
C MET A 199 32.94 12.01 -2.54
N LYS A 200 33.39 10.90 -3.14
CA LYS A 200 34.77 10.77 -3.66
C LYS A 200 35.07 11.79 -4.77
N LEU A 201 34.14 12.01 -5.71
CA LEU A 201 34.32 13.01 -6.78
C LEU A 201 34.36 14.43 -6.22
N ILE A 202 33.41 14.80 -5.35
CA ILE A 202 33.33 16.13 -4.74
C ILE A 202 34.56 16.42 -3.89
N SER A 203 35.02 15.46 -3.09
CA SER A 203 36.24 15.62 -2.27
C SER A 203 37.50 15.78 -3.12
N ALA A 204 37.62 15.06 -4.24
CA ALA A 204 38.72 15.24 -5.18
C ALA A 204 38.72 16.65 -5.80
N GLU A 205 37.55 17.14 -6.23
CA GLU A 205 37.41 18.50 -6.78
C GLU A 205 37.69 19.57 -5.72
N ARG A 206 37.24 19.38 -4.47
CA ARG A 206 37.56 20.29 -3.35
C ARG A 206 39.05 20.33 -3.05
N SER A 207 39.72 19.18 -3.02
CA SER A 207 41.18 19.14 -2.85
C SER A 207 41.91 19.82 -4.03
N GLY A 208 41.39 19.66 -5.25
CA GLY A 208 41.86 20.38 -6.43
C GLY A 208 41.71 21.89 -6.27
N LEU A 209 40.55 22.35 -5.81
CA LEU A 209 40.27 23.76 -5.55
C LEU A 209 41.25 24.36 -4.53
N ASP A 210 41.49 23.67 -3.41
CA ASP A 210 42.40 24.14 -2.36
C ASP A 210 43.84 24.34 -2.90
N LYS A 211 44.30 23.41 -3.75
CA LYS A 211 45.61 23.51 -4.41
C LYS A 211 45.66 24.70 -5.38
N VAL A 212 44.63 24.84 -6.21
CA VAL A 212 44.52 25.95 -7.18
C VAL A 212 44.49 27.29 -6.46
N VAL A 213 43.64 27.45 -5.45
CA VAL A 213 43.52 28.69 -4.66
C VAL A 213 44.83 29.02 -3.96
N SER A 214 45.51 28.04 -3.38
CA SER A 214 46.79 28.27 -2.69
C SER A 214 47.87 28.77 -3.65
N SER A 215 47.98 28.16 -4.84
CA SER A 215 48.89 28.61 -5.89
C SER A 215 48.50 30.00 -6.42
N PHE A 216 47.21 30.21 -6.63
CA PHE A 216 46.65 31.43 -7.21
C PHE A 216 46.81 32.63 -6.29
N LYS A 217 46.66 32.48 -4.97
CA LYS A 217 46.87 33.57 -4.01
C LYS A 217 48.27 34.18 -4.12
N VAL A 218 49.29 33.34 -4.24
CA VAL A 218 50.68 33.79 -4.32
C VAL A 218 50.94 34.51 -5.64
N ASP A 219 50.53 33.91 -6.75
CA ASP A 219 50.78 34.48 -8.08
C ASP A 219 49.93 35.74 -8.34
N LEU A 220 48.66 35.74 -7.95
CA LEU A 220 47.78 36.91 -8.06
C LEU A 220 48.31 38.08 -7.24
N TYR A 221 48.76 37.84 -6.00
CA TYR A 221 49.37 38.89 -5.19
C TYR A 221 50.58 39.52 -5.90
N ARG A 222 51.45 38.68 -6.47
CA ARG A 222 52.62 39.15 -7.23
C ARG A 222 52.21 39.98 -8.44
N GLN A 223 51.30 39.49 -9.27
CA GLN A 223 50.88 40.20 -10.49
C GLN A 223 50.15 41.51 -10.18
N VAL A 224 49.28 41.51 -9.15
CA VAL A 224 48.62 42.74 -8.70
C VAL A 224 49.65 43.75 -8.19
N LYS A 225 50.62 43.31 -7.37
CA LYS A 225 51.68 44.18 -6.85
C LYS A 225 52.52 44.79 -7.98
N GLU A 226 53.01 43.96 -8.91
CA GLU A 226 53.78 44.41 -10.08
C GLU A 226 52.97 45.46 -10.88
N LYS A 227 51.69 45.19 -11.12
CA LYS A 227 50.83 46.12 -11.87
C LYS A 227 50.54 47.42 -11.11
N SER A 228 50.35 47.34 -9.79
CA SER A 228 50.18 48.52 -8.93
C SER A 228 51.43 49.39 -8.91
N GLU A 229 52.62 48.80 -8.81
CA GLU A 229 53.89 49.54 -8.82
C GLU A 229 54.12 50.30 -10.13
N ASP A 230 53.73 49.72 -11.27
CA ASP A 230 53.78 50.38 -12.58
C ASP A 230 52.88 51.61 -12.67
N TYR A 231 51.67 51.53 -12.11
CA TYR A 231 50.72 52.66 -12.13
C TYR A 231 51.03 53.71 -11.06
N ILE A 232 51.54 53.33 -9.89
CA ILE A 232 51.92 54.28 -8.83
C ILE A 232 52.95 55.28 -9.35
N LYS A 233 53.95 54.83 -10.13
CA LYS A 233 54.95 55.73 -10.73
C LYS A 233 54.28 56.82 -11.58
N LYS A 234 53.35 56.43 -12.45
CA LYS A 234 52.60 57.36 -13.32
C LYS A 234 51.71 58.31 -12.52
N ILE A 235 51.05 57.80 -11.47
CA ILE A 235 50.19 58.60 -10.60
C ILE A 235 51.02 59.65 -9.84
N VAL A 236 52.17 59.27 -9.29
CA VAL A 236 53.08 60.17 -8.57
C VAL A 236 53.63 61.25 -9.49
N GLU A 237 54.06 60.89 -10.70
CA GLU A 237 54.50 61.86 -11.71
C GLU A 237 53.38 62.85 -12.07
N MET A 238 52.16 62.34 -12.29
CA MET A 238 50.98 63.17 -12.57
C MET A 238 50.68 64.14 -11.41
N GLU A 239 50.83 63.70 -10.17
CA GLU A 239 50.63 64.54 -8.99
C GLU A 239 51.67 65.65 -8.89
N GLY A 240 52.93 65.35 -9.24
CA GLY A 240 53.99 66.34 -9.32
C GLY A 240 53.71 67.40 -10.40
N VAL A 241 53.19 66.98 -11.55
CA VAL A 241 52.78 67.88 -12.64
C VAL A 241 51.59 68.75 -12.22
N ILE A 242 50.57 68.15 -11.60
CA ILE A 242 49.40 68.88 -11.09
C ILE A 242 49.83 69.91 -10.04
N SER A 243 50.66 69.54 -9.06
CA SER A 243 51.14 70.46 -8.03
C SER A 243 51.89 71.66 -8.62
N ARG A 244 52.71 71.44 -9.66
CA ARG A 244 53.37 72.53 -10.40
C ARG A 244 52.34 73.41 -11.12
N ALA A 245 51.39 72.81 -11.81
CA ALA A 245 50.33 73.53 -12.50
C ALA A 245 49.44 74.33 -11.53
N GLU A 246 49.19 73.84 -10.31
CA GLU A 246 48.49 74.57 -9.26
C GLU A 246 49.26 75.82 -8.82
N LEU A 247 50.58 75.73 -8.66
CA LEU A 247 51.43 76.90 -8.39
C LEU A 247 51.41 77.90 -9.55
N ASP A 248 51.47 77.42 -10.79
CA ASP A 248 51.38 78.27 -11.99
C ASP A 248 50.00 78.95 -12.11
N TYR A 249 48.92 78.26 -11.76
CA TYR A 249 47.57 78.83 -11.72
C TYR A 249 47.45 79.90 -10.62
N ARG A 250 47.92 79.61 -9.41
CA ARG A 250 47.91 80.56 -8.28
C ARG A 250 48.77 81.79 -8.54
N SER A 251 49.85 81.65 -9.31
CA SER A 251 50.73 82.76 -9.71
C SER A 251 50.25 83.49 -10.98
N GLY A 252 49.11 83.11 -11.56
CA GLY A 252 48.50 83.76 -12.72
C GLY A 252 49.15 83.44 -14.07
N LYS A 253 50.04 82.45 -14.13
CA LYS A 253 50.74 82.05 -15.37
C LYS A 253 49.89 81.18 -16.30
N ILE A 254 48.91 80.46 -15.76
CA ILE A 254 47.96 79.65 -16.54
C ILE A 254 46.52 79.94 -16.12
N THR A 255 45.57 79.67 -17.01
CA THR A 255 44.13 79.72 -16.72
C THR A 255 43.63 78.42 -16.08
N LYS A 256 42.36 78.41 -15.63
CA LYS A 256 41.76 77.23 -14.95
C LYS A 256 41.58 76.01 -15.87
N GLY A 257 41.46 76.22 -17.18
CA GLY A 257 41.24 75.15 -18.18
C GLY A 257 42.33 74.06 -18.18
N PRO A 258 43.61 74.43 -18.35
CA PRO A 258 44.74 73.48 -18.28
C PRO A 258 44.81 72.67 -16.98
N LEU A 259 44.57 73.30 -15.82
CA LEU A 259 44.54 72.60 -14.54
C LEU A 259 43.39 71.56 -14.48
N ASN A 260 42.20 71.93 -14.94
CA ASN A 260 41.07 70.99 -15.00
C ASN A 260 41.34 69.80 -15.94
N ALA A 261 42.03 70.02 -17.06
CA ALA A 261 42.40 68.93 -17.98
C ALA A 261 43.37 67.93 -17.34
N LEU A 262 44.32 68.40 -16.51
CA LEU A 262 45.23 67.54 -15.75
C LEU A 262 44.46 66.75 -14.67
N LEU A 263 43.54 67.39 -13.95
CA LEU A 263 42.69 66.72 -12.96
C LEU A 263 41.80 65.63 -13.61
N GLN A 264 41.23 65.89 -14.79
CA GLN A 264 40.50 64.88 -15.55
C GLN A 264 41.41 63.72 -16.00
N SER A 265 42.63 64.03 -16.42
CA SER A 265 43.61 63.02 -16.84
C SER A 265 44.04 62.13 -15.66
N LYS A 266 44.16 62.70 -14.45
CA LYS A 266 44.36 61.93 -13.20
C LYS A 266 43.19 60.99 -12.92
N SER A 267 41.95 61.46 -13.06
CA SER A 267 40.76 60.61 -12.88
C SER A 267 40.74 59.42 -13.86
N LYS A 268 41.02 59.67 -15.14
CA LYS A 268 41.11 58.60 -16.16
C LYS A 268 42.22 57.60 -15.84
N LEU A 269 43.36 58.06 -15.34
CA LEU A 269 44.46 57.18 -14.94
C LEU A 269 44.06 56.22 -13.79
N TYR A 270 43.27 56.69 -12.82
CA TYR A 270 42.73 55.82 -11.77
C TYR A 270 41.70 54.81 -12.30
N GLU A 271 40.83 55.21 -13.24
CA GLU A 271 39.91 54.29 -13.90
C GLU A 271 40.65 53.22 -14.69
N GLU A 272 41.69 53.59 -15.44
CA GLU A 272 42.56 52.66 -16.16
C GLU A 272 43.30 51.71 -15.22
N TYR A 273 43.82 52.22 -14.09
CA TYR A 273 44.44 51.39 -13.06
C TYR A 273 43.46 50.35 -12.51
N ASN A 274 42.24 50.76 -12.11
CA ASN A 274 41.23 49.84 -11.61
C ASN A 274 40.83 48.79 -12.65
N LYS A 275 40.62 49.23 -13.90
CA LYS A 275 40.31 48.32 -15.02
C LYS A 275 41.45 47.32 -15.27
N SER A 276 42.69 47.79 -15.20
CA SER A 276 43.85 46.92 -15.38
C SER A 276 44.01 45.92 -14.24
N LEU A 277 43.70 46.30 -13.00
CA LEU A 277 43.71 45.37 -11.88
C LEU A 277 42.64 44.29 -12.04
N GLU A 278 41.45 44.67 -12.51
CA GLU A 278 40.37 43.72 -12.75
C GLU A 278 40.74 42.71 -13.84
N GLN A 279 41.37 43.16 -14.93
CA GLN A 279 41.90 42.29 -15.97
C GLN A 279 42.93 41.27 -15.47
N VAL A 280 43.72 41.63 -14.44
CA VAL A 280 44.67 40.71 -13.81
C VAL A 280 43.95 39.69 -12.92
N LYS A 281 42.91 40.11 -12.18
CA LYS A 281 42.18 39.25 -11.24
C LYS A 281 41.23 38.28 -11.93
N GLU A 282 40.55 38.73 -12.97
CA GLU A 282 39.43 38.03 -13.60
C GLU A 282 39.76 36.58 -14.00
N PRO A 283 40.91 36.25 -14.64
CA PRO A 283 41.22 34.87 -15.00
C PRO A 283 41.34 33.92 -13.81
N TYR A 284 41.75 34.43 -12.64
CA TYR A 284 41.87 33.64 -11.41
C TYR A 284 40.49 33.36 -10.82
N PHE A 285 39.65 34.39 -10.70
CA PHE A 285 38.29 34.27 -10.17
C PHE A 285 37.42 33.40 -11.07
N SER A 286 37.42 33.66 -12.38
CA SER A 286 36.72 32.83 -13.36
C SER A 286 37.07 31.34 -13.24
N LYS A 287 38.33 30.98 -13.01
CA LYS A 287 38.74 29.58 -12.86
C LYS A 287 38.32 28.97 -11.52
N VAL A 288 38.37 29.75 -10.44
CA VAL A 288 37.86 29.34 -9.12
C VAL A 288 36.36 29.07 -9.20
N ASP A 289 35.61 30.00 -9.79
CA ASP A 289 34.16 29.89 -9.96
C ASP A 289 33.78 28.68 -10.82
N LEU A 290 34.55 28.37 -11.87
CA LEU A 290 34.34 27.18 -12.69
C LEU A 290 34.42 25.89 -11.86
N ILE A 291 35.41 25.77 -10.97
CA ILE A 291 35.57 24.58 -10.11
C ILE A 291 34.45 24.53 -9.06
N ILE A 292 34.08 25.68 -8.47
CA ILE A 292 32.96 25.77 -7.52
C ILE A 292 31.65 25.34 -8.17
N ASN A 293 31.37 25.81 -9.38
CA ASN A 293 30.17 25.42 -10.14
C ASN A 293 30.17 23.92 -10.44
N LYS A 294 31.31 23.34 -10.82
CA LYS A 294 31.43 21.89 -11.02
C LYS A 294 31.15 21.09 -9.75
N ILE A 295 31.62 21.55 -8.58
CA ILE A 295 31.31 20.93 -7.29
C ILE A 295 29.80 20.98 -7.03
N LYS A 296 29.17 22.12 -7.29
CA LYS A 296 27.73 22.29 -7.13
C LYS A 296 26.93 21.38 -8.05
N GLU A 297 27.30 21.29 -9.33
CA GLU A 297 26.68 20.38 -10.30
C GLU A 297 26.78 18.91 -9.86
N LEU A 298 27.94 18.50 -9.32
CA LEU A 298 28.10 17.15 -8.77
C LEU A 298 27.19 16.90 -7.57
N ASP A 299 27.02 17.90 -6.71
CA ASP A 299 26.14 17.80 -5.53
C ASP A 299 24.65 17.76 -5.92
N ASP A 300 24.24 18.59 -6.88
CA ASP A 300 22.88 18.61 -7.40
C ASP A 300 22.53 17.26 -8.07
N ARG A 301 23.45 16.69 -8.87
CA ARG A 301 23.29 15.36 -9.49
C ARG A 301 23.22 14.25 -8.45
N ARG A 302 24.07 14.30 -7.41
CA ARG A 302 24.03 13.36 -6.28
C ARG A 302 22.65 13.36 -5.62
N GLN A 303 22.14 14.54 -5.30
CA GLN A 303 20.85 14.69 -4.65
C GLN A 303 19.71 14.19 -5.52
N GLN A 304 19.75 14.48 -6.83
CA GLN A 304 18.75 13.99 -7.78
C GLN A 304 18.73 12.45 -7.84
N GLU A 305 19.88 11.81 -8.07
CA GLU A 305 19.96 10.34 -8.16
C GLU A 305 19.50 9.66 -6.86
N ILE A 306 19.87 10.20 -5.69
CA ILE A 306 19.42 9.68 -4.39
C ILE A 306 17.91 9.80 -4.21
N ASN A 307 17.33 10.93 -4.62
CA ASN A 307 15.89 11.14 -4.52
C ASN A 307 15.12 10.16 -5.42
N GLU A 308 15.62 9.90 -6.64
CA GLU A 308 15.05 8.90 -7.54
C GLU A 308 15.08 7.49 -6.93
N ILE A 309 16.19 7.11 -6.29
CA ILE A 309 16.32 5.81 -5.60
C ILE A 309 15.35 5.72 -4.41
N LYS A 310 15.26 6.78 -3.59
CA LYS A 310 14.31 6.83 -2.46
C LYS A 310 12.86 6.67 -2.91
N HIS A 311 12.49 7.34 -4.00
CA HIS A 311 11.15 7.22 -4.57
C HIS A 311 10.85 5.78 -5.03
N LYS A 312 11.83 5.08 -5.64
CA LYS A 312 11.67 3.66 -6.00
C LYS A 312 11.47 2.77 -4.77
N ILE A 313 12.24 2.98 -3.70
CA ILE A 313 12.09 2.23 -2.44
C ILE A 313 10.70 2.46 -1.84
N GLU A 314 10.23 3.71 -1.81
CA GLU A 314 8.90 4.04 -1.29
C GLU A 314 7.79 3.40 -2.12
N ASN A 315 7.90 3.41 -3.45
CA ASN A 315 6.95 2.74 -4.34
C ASN A 315 6.90 1.21 -4.10
N ILE A 316 8.05 0.57 -3.90
CA ILE A 316 8.10 -0.86 -3.54
C ILE A 316 7.33 -1.12 -2.24
N ARG A 317 7.59 -0.33 -1.19
CA ARG A 317 6.90 -0.48 0.10
C ARG A 317 5.40 -0.29 -0.03
N LYS A 318 4.96 0.78 -0.71
CA LYS A 318 3.54 1.06 -0.94
C LYS A 318 2.84 -0.07 -1.68
N ASN A 319 3.47 -0.62 -2.73
CA ASN A 319 2.90 -1.74 -3.47
C ASN A 319 2.81 -3.00 -2.60
N VAL A 320 3.87 -3.32 -1.84
CA VAL A 320 3.88 -4.47 -0.93
C VAL A 320 2.78 -4.33 0.13
N ASP A 321 2.64 -3.16 0.75
CA ASP A 321 1.60 -2.91 1.76
C ASP A 321 0.18 -3.02 1.16
N TRP A 322 -0.01 -2.50 -0.05
CA TRP A 322 -1.27 -2.65 -0.78
C TRP A 322 -1.60 -4.12 -1.07
N VAL A 323 -0.62 -4.92 -1.49
CA VAL A 323 -0.81 -6.36 -1.70
C VAL A 323 -1.18 -7.08 -0.40
N ILE A 324 -0.45 -6.80 0.69
CA ILE A 324 -0.71 -7.39 2.01
C ILE A 324 -2.13 -7.07 2.46
N SER A 325 -2.59 -5.83 2.29
CA SER A 325 -3.94 -5.42 2.65
C SER A 325 -5.01 -6.20 1.89
N ASN A 326 -4.83 -6.41 0.58
CA ASN A 326 -5.77 -7.20 -0.22
C ASN A 326 -5.77 -8.69 0.18
N LEU A 327 -4.60 -9.26 0.48
CA LEU A 327 -4.49 -10.65 0.93
C LEU A 327 -5.10 -10.85 2.32
N GLU A 328 -4.93 -9.92 3.25
CA GLU A 328 -5.58 -9.99 4.57
C GLU A 328 -7.11 -9.88 4.46
N ARG A 329 -7.65 -9.04 3.56
CA ARG A 329 -9.09 -9.02 3.27
C ARG A 329 -9.60 -10.36 2.75
N LEU A 330 -8.86 -10.98 1.82
CA LEU A 330 -9.21 -12.28 1.27
C LEU A 330 -9.16 -13.38 2.34
N LYS A 331 -8.16 -13.34 3.21
CA LYS A 331 -8.02 -14.23 4.36
C LYS A 331 -9.19 -14.11 5.34
N GLU A 332 -9.68 -12.90 5.58
CA GLU A 332 -10.85 -12.67 6.44
C GLU A 332 -12.15 -13.16 5.79
N SER A 333 -12.30 -13.00 4.47
CA SER A 333 -13.38 -13.63 3.71
C SER A 333 -13.37 -15.15 3.87
N LYS A 334 -12.19 -15.78 3.80
CA LYS A 334 -12.02 -17.22 3.99
C LYS A 334 -12.33 -17.68 5.42
N ARG A 335 -11.93 -16.89 6.42
CA ARG A 335 -12.32 -17.13 7.82
C ARG A 335 -13.83 -17.09 8.02
N SER A 336 -14.51 -16.17 7.33
CA SER A 336 -15.97 -16.09 7.36
C SER A 336 -16.63 -17.33 6.72
N GLU A 337 -16.11 -17.83 5.59
CA GLU A 337 -16.54 -19.10 4.99
C GLU A 337 -16.39 -20.28 5.97
N LEU A 338 -15.23 -20.37 6.63
CA LEU A 338 -14.95 -21.42 7.61
C LEU A 338 -15.86 -21.31 8.85
N ALA A 339 -16.10 -20.08 9.33
CA ALA A 339 -16.98 -19.82 10.46
C ALA A 339 -18.42 -20.26 10.16
N PHE A 340 -18.93 -19.96 8.96
CA PHE A 340 -20.26 -20.44 8.52
C PHE A 340 -20.36 -21.97 8.59
N ILE A 341 -19.34 -22.70 8.14
CA ILE A 341 -19.31 -24.17 8.20
C ILE A 341 -19.22 -24.68 9.64
N THR A 342 -18.37 -24.06 10.44
CA THR A 342 -18.19 -24.43 11.86
C THR A 342 -19.46 -24.17 12.67
N ASP A 343 -20.18 -23.08 12.40
CA ASP A 343 -21.42 -22.72 13.08
C ASP A 343 -22.58 -23.65 12.72
N MET A 344 -22.54 -24.34 11.58
CA MET A 344 -23.51 -25.41 11.30
C MET A 344 -23.32 -26.61 12.25
N SER A 345 -22.07 -26.90 12.64
CA SER A 345 -21.71 -28.05 13.48
C SER A 345 -21.96 -27.89 14.98
N ARG A 346 -22.15 -26.65 15.46
CA ARG A 346 -22.20 -26.28 16.89
C ARG A 346 -23.60 -26.01 17.43
N ARG A 347 -24.66 -26.30 16.68
CA ARG A 347 -26.03 -25.91 17.05
C ARG A 347 -26.62 -26.94 18.01
N THR A 348 -26.41 -26.69 19.29
CA THR A 348 -26.81 -27.49 20.45
C THR A 348 -28.33 -27.70 20.50
N ILE A 349 -28.76 -28.84 21.04
CA ILE A 349 -30.00 -28.91 21.84
C ILE A 349 -29.71 -29.69 23.12
N TYR A 350 -29.95 -29.03 24.26
CA TYR A 350 -30.19 -29.67 25.56
C TYR A 350 -31.63 -30.16 25.65
#